data_AF-A0A348W0L7-F1
#
_entry.id   AF-A0A348W0L7-F1
#
_cell.length_a   1.000
_cell.length_b   1.000
_cell.length_c   1.000
_cell.angle_alpha   90.00
_cell.angle_beta   90.00
_cell.angle_gamma   90.00
#
_symmetry.space_group_name_H-M   'P 1'
#
loop_
_entity.id
_entity.type
_entity.pdbx_description
1 polymer ?
#
loop_
_entity_poly.entity_id
_entity_poly.type
_entity_poly.pdbx_seq_one_letter_code
_entity_poly.pdbx_strand_id
1 'polypeptide(L)'
;MTLTKLALYIILPIAIILFIILLIYIIGNVYNGFIKRRSKVSASWHELKKAIIRCYQTLPAVIRNANLTPESRKLLIDVYKTYQSLNIDNDISKLAENDQIFHDFMKTFDPNSISKDSKLAQEAVEFMISERRNLNFSIPLYNSNVSDYEYFRRLKVNRVFAKMFHFDAKQYFMTEEKIKRLKENKELPR
;
A
#
# COMPACT_ATOMS: atom_id res chain seq x y z
N MET A 1 2.91 51.45 -41.72
CA MET A 1 3.05 50.57 -40.53
C MET A 1 4.54 50.34 -40.30
N THR A 2 5.10 50.73 -39.15
CA THR A 2 6.54 50.63 -38.90
C THR A 2 6.97 49.16 -38.84
N LEU A 3 8.17 48.82 -39.35
CA LEU A 3 8.72 47.45 -39.35
C LEU A 3 8.61 46.77 -37.97
N THR A 4 8.76 47.55 -36.91
CA THR A 4 8.63 47.14 -35.50
C THR A 4 7.25 46.61 -35.14
N LYS A 5 6.18 47.22 -35.67
CA LYS A 5 4.80 46.75 -35.44
C LYS A 5 4.55 45.44 -36.18
N LEU A 6 5.05 45.30 -37.40
CA LEU A 6 4.94 44.05 -38.17
C LEU A 6 5.67 42.90 -37.47
N ALA A 7 6.89 43.15 -36.97
CA ALA A 7 7.65 42.18 -36.19
C ALA A 7 6.92 41.77 -34.90
N LEU A 8 6.31 42.71 -34.18
CA LEU A 8 5.53 42.42 -32.97
C LEU A 8 4.32 41.51 -33.27
N TYR A 9 3.58 41.78 -34.36
CA TYR A 9 2.41 40.97 -34.77
C TYR A 9 2.78 39.54 -35.18
N ILE A 10 4.02 39.28 -35.59
CA ILE A 10 4.49 37.95 -35.97
C ILE A 10 5.14 37.23 -34.78
N ILE A 11 5.97 37.92 -34.00
CA ILE A 11 6.71 37.34 -32.88
C ILE A 11 5.79 37.01 -31.70
N LEU A 12 4.80 37.87 -31.40
CA LEU A 12 3.91 37.67 -30.26
C LEU A 12 3.06 36.39 -30.37
N PRO A 13 2.39 36.06 -31.51
CA PRO A 13 1.70 34.78 -31.67
C PRO A 13 2.63 33.58 -31.55
N ILE A 14 3.84 33.65 -32.11
CA ILE A 14 4.82 32.57 -32.01
C ILE A 14 5.23 32.34 -30.55
N ALA A 15 5.49 33.40 -29.80
CA ALA A 15 5.80 33.32 -28.38
C ALA A 15 4.65 32.70 -27.57
N ILE A 16 3.40 33.06 -27.88
CA ILE A 16 2.21 32.46 -27.26
C ILE A 16 2.10 30.96 -27.58
N ILE A 17 2.29 30.57 -28.84
CA ILE A 17 2.25 29.16 -29.26
C ILE A 17 3.34 28.36 -28.53
N LEU A 18 4.58 28.85 -28.50
CA LEU A 18 5.67 28.20 -27.79
C LEU A 18 5.39 28.07 -26.29
N PHE A 19 4.81 29.10 -25.68
CA PHE A 19 4.40 29.07 -24.29
C PHE A 19 3.31 28.01 -24.01
N ILE A 20 2.31 27.88 -24.89
CA ILE A 20 1.27 26.85 -24.78
C ILE A 20 1.88 25.44 -24.90
N ILE A 21 2.77 25.23 -25.87
CA ILE A 21 3.46 23.94 -26.06
C ILE A 21 4.26 23.58 -24.79
N LEU A 22 4.96 24.55 -24.20
CA LEU A 22 5.71 24.36 -22.96
C LEU A 22 4.78 23.97 -21.79
N LEU A 23 3.62 24.63 -21.65
CA LEU A 23 2.64 24.29 -20.63
C LEU A 23 2.11 22.87 -20.79
N ILE A 24 1.72 22.47 -22.01
CA ILE A 24 1.25 21.11 -22.29
C ILE A 24 2.33 20.08 -21.94
N TYR A 25 3.58 20.35 -22.30
CA TYR A 25 4.71 19.48 -21.97
C TYR A 25 4.89 19.30 -20.46
N ILE A 26 4.82 20.39 -19.68
CA ILE A 26 4.95 20.32 -18.21
C ILE A 26 3.80 19.52 -17.61
N ILE A 27 2.55 19.82 -18.02
CA ILE A 27 1.35 19.14 -17.52
C ILE A 27 1.43 17.63 -17.84
N GLY A 28 1.80 17.28 -19.07
CA GLY A 28 1.93 15.89 -19.51
C GLY A 28 2.95 15.11 -18.69
N ASN A 29 4.11 15.70 -18.39
CA ASN A 29 5.14 15.06 -17.57
C ASN A 29 4.68 14.83 -16.12
N VAL A 30 4.03 15.81 -15.51
CA VAL A 30 3.50 15.68 -14.14
C VAL A 30 2.41 14.62 -14.10
N TYR A 31 1.46 14.65 -15.04
CA TYR A 31 0.37 13.67 -15.13
C TYR A 31 0.90 12.25 -15.31
N ASN A 32 1.82 12.02 -16.26
CA ASN A 32 2.45 10.72 -16.47
C ASN A 32 3.24 10.25 -15.24
N GLY A 33 3.91 11.19 -14.56
CA GLY A 33 4.60 10.93 -13.30
C GLY A 33 3.67 10.44 -12.20
N PHE A 34 2.45 10.96 -12.14
CA PHE A 34 1.41 10.49 -11.23
C PHE A 34 0.86 9.12 -11.63
N ILE A 35 0.52 8.92 -12.91
CA ILE A 35 -0.03 7.65 -13.41
C ILE A 35 0.94 6.50 -13.15
N LYS A 36 2.24 6.69 -13.42
CA LYS A 36 3.28 5.68 -13.15
C LYS A 36 3.31 5.28 -11.67
N ARG A 37 3.29 6.25 -10.76
CA ARG A 37 3.34 5.99 -9.31
C ARG A 37 2.05 5.37 -8.78
N ARG A 38 0.89 5.86 -9.23
CA ARG A 38 -0.42 5.29 -8.91
C ARG A 38 -0.50 3.83 -9.36
N SER A 39 0.02 3.52 -10.55
CA SER A 39 0.09 2.16 -11.09
C SER A 39 0.96 1.25 -10.21
N LYS A 40 2.14 1.72 -9.76
CA LYS A 40 2.98 0.97 -8.80
C LYS A 40 2.25 0.68 -7.48
N VAL A 41 1.56 1.67 -6.92
CA VAL A 41 0.76 1.48 -5.69
C VAL A 41 -0.33 0.43 -5.93
N SER A 42 -1.05 0.53 -7.04
CA SER A 42 -2.11 -0.42 -7.39
C SER A 42 -1.59 -1.85 -7.59
N ALA A 43 -0.45 -2.00 -8.27
CA ALA A 43 0.17 -3.30 -8.52
C ALA A 43 0.66 -3.94 -7.22
N SER A 44 1.40 -3.19 -6.39
CA SER A 44 1.86 -3.69 -5.10
C SER A 44 0.72 -3.95 -4.10
N TRP A 45 -0.37 -3.17 -4.14
CA TRP A 45 -1.58 -3.47 -3.39
C TRP A 45 -2.21 -4.79 -3.81
N HIS A 46 -2.31 -5.03 -5.13
CA HIS A 46 -2.88 -6.26 -5.64
C HIS A 46 -2.08 -7.50 -5.18
N GLU A 47 -0.75 -7.44 -5.22
CA GLU A 47 0.10 -8.52 -4.72
C GLU A 47 -0.04 -8.72 -3.20
N LEU A 48 -0.01 -7.63 -2.44
CA LEU A 48 -0.20 -7.68 -0.98
C LEU A 48 -1.56 -8.29 -0.63
N LYS A 49 -2.64 -7.84 -1.28
CA LYS A 49 -4.00 -8.34 -1.06
C LYS A 49 -4.09 -9.85 -1.29
N LYS A 50 -3.49 -10.37 -2.37
CA LYS A 50 -3.46 -11.82 -2.63
C LYS A 50 -2.74 -12.58 -1.53
N ALA A 51 -1.59 -12.08 -1.07
CA ALA A 51 -0.84 -12.71 0.02
C ALA A 51 -1.63 -12.70 1.34
N ILE A 52 -2.31 -11.60 1.67
CA ILE A 52 -3.20 -11.52 2.84
C ILE A 52 -4.30 -12.57 2.72
N ILE A 53 -5.02 -12.60 1.60
CA ILE A 53 -6.12 -13.55 1.40
C ILE A 53 -5.64 -15.00 1.59
N ARG A 54 -4.54 -15.41 0.94
CA ARG A 54 -4.01 -16.78 1.06
C ARG A 54 -3.60 -17.11 2.49
N CYS A 55 -2.89 -16.21 3.17
CA CYS A 55 -2.45 -16.42 4.54
C CYS A 55 -3.62 -16.53 5.53
N TYR A 56 -4.64 -15.69 5.40
CA TYR A 56 -5.79 -15.73 6.29
C TYR A 56 -6.74 -16.90 5.98
N GLN A 57 -6.82 -17.34 4.73
CA GLN A 57 -7.60 -18.52 4.34
C GLN A 57 -7.03 -19.83 4.91
N THR A 58 -5.78 -19.85 5.38
CA THR A 58 -5.19 -21.06 5.99
C THR A 58 -5.44 -21.15 7.49
N LEU A 59 -5.82 -20.05 8.15
CA LEU A 59 -6.13 -20.02 9.58
C LEU A 59 -7.14 -21.08 10.00
N PRO A 60 -8.27 -21.34 9.29
CA PRO A 60 -9.21 -22.38 9.69
C PRO A 60 -8.60 -23.78 9.72
N ALA A 61 -7.71 -24.09 8.78
CA ALA A 61 -7.03 -25.39 8.73
C ALA A 61 -6.04 -25.53 9.91
N VAL A 62 -5.27 -24.48 10.19
CA VAL A 62 -4.36 -24.42 11.34
C VAL A 62 -5.14 -24.52 12.66
N ILE A 63 -6.22 -23.76 12.82
CA ILE A 63 -7.08 -23.80 14.01
C ILE A 63 -7.62 -25.21 14.24
N ARG A 64 -8.10 -25.90 13.21
CA ARG A 64 -8.67 -27.26 13.37
C ARG A 64 -7.63 -28.33 13.66
N ASN A 65 -6.50 -28.28 12.95
CA ASN A 65 -5.60 -29.42 12.85
C ASN A 65 -4.37 -29.29 13.75
N ALA A 66 -3.98 -28.07 14.10
CA ALA A 66 -2.79 -27.80 14.89
C ALA A 66 -3.08 -27.88 16.41
N ASN A 67 -2.12 -28.40 17.16
CA ASN A 67 -2.07 -28.47 18.61
C ASN A 67 -1.80 -27.09 19.23
N LEU A 68 -2.81 -26.23 19.19
CA LEU A 68 -2.76 -24.88 19.79
C LEU A 68 -3.19 -24.91 21.25
N THR A 69 -2.56 -24.09 22.10
CA THR A 69 -3.08 -23.78 23.44
C THR A 69 -4.48 -23.14 23.33
N PRO A 70 -5.32 -23.21 24.37
CA PRO A 70 -6.62 -22.55 24.38
C PRO A 70 -6.54 -21.05 24.06
N GLU A 71 -5.53 -20.35 24.57
CA GLU A 71 -5.31 -18.93 24.34
C GLU A 71 -4.93 -18.65 22.88
N SER A 72 -3.98 -19.41 22.34
CA SER A 72 -3.53 -19.29 20.95
C SER A 72 -4.66 -19.56 19.97
N ARG A 73 -5.47 -20.59 20.24
CA ARG A 73 -6.64 -20.93 19.45
C ARG A 73 -7.67 -19.80 19.46
N LYS A 74 -7.97 -19.25 20.64
CA LYS A 74 -8.90 -18.10 20.77
C LYS A 74 -8.39 -16.90 19.98
N LEU A 75 -7.10 -16.56 20.11
CA LEU A 75 -6.48 -15.46 19.39
C LEU A 75 -6.62 -15.62 17.87
N LEU A 76 -6.28 -16.78 17.32
CA LEU A 76 -6.39 -17.02 15.87
C LEU A 76 -7.84 -16.99 15.37
N ILE A 77 -8.80 -17.44 16.18
CA ILE A 77 -10.23 -17.31 15.87
C ILE A 77 -10.63 -15.84 15.81
N ASP A 78 -10.20 -15.03 16.78
CA ASP A 78 -10.54 -13.60 16.85
C ASP A 78 -9.88 -12.83 15.68
N VAL A 79 -8.63 -13.13 15.36
CA VAL A 79 -7.92 -12.61 14.18
C VAL A 79 -8.67 -12.95 12.89
N TYR A 80 -9.10 -14.20 12.74
CA TYR A 80 -9.79 -14.65 11.54
C TYR A 80 -11.19 -14.04 11.40
N LYS A 81 -11.95 -13.94 12.50
CA LYS A 81 -13.26 -13.27 12.53
C LYS A 81 -13.15 -11.79 12.21
N THR A 82 -12.16 -11.11 12.80
CA THR A 82 -11.88 -9.70 12.51
C THR A 82 -11.61 -9.53 11.02
N TYR A 83 -10.70 -10.32 10.45
CA TYR A 83 -10.42 -10.30 9.01
C TYR A 83 -11.68 -10.49 8.15
N GLN A 84 -12.55 -11.46 8.47
CA GLN A 84 -13.79 -11.68 7.72
C GLN A 84 -14.76 -10.50 7.79
N SER A 85 -14.73 -9.71 8.87
CA SER A 85 -15.61 -8.55 9.05
C SER A 85 -15.13 -7.29 8.32
N LEU A 86 -13.86 -7.25 7.90
CA LEU A 86 -13.25 -6.08 7.28
C LEU A 86 -13.44 -6.05 5.77
N ASN A 87 -13.65 -4.87 5.22
CA ASN A 87 -13.50 -4.67 3.79
C ASN A 87 -12.02 -4.37 3.50
N ILE A 88 -11.32 -5.33 2.89
CA ILE A 88 -9.87 -5.24 2.65
C ILE A 88 -9.46 -3.95 1.93
N ASP A 89 -10.29 -3.44 1.00
CA ASP A 89 -9.94 -2.24 0.22
C ASP A 89 -10.25 -0.92 0.94
N ASN A 90 -11.11 -0.93 1.97
CA ASN A 90 -11.56 0.27 2.68
C ASN A 90 -11.04 0.37 4.12
N ASP A 91 -10.73 -0.75 4.76
CA ASP A 91 -10.32 -0.84 6.16
C ASP A 91 -8.83 -1.17 6.32
N ILE A 92 -7.96 -0.59 5.48
CA ILE A 92 -6.52 -0.94 5.41
C ILE A 92 -5.83 -0.82 6.78
N SER A 93 -6.07 0.26 7.54
CA SER A 93 -5.44 0.45 8.86
C SER A 93 -5.90 -0.60 9.88
N LYS A 94 -7.20 -0.92 9.94
CA LYS A 94 -7.73 -1.97 10.84
C LYS A 94 -7.21 -3.35 10.44
N LEU A 95 -7.07 -3.60 9.14
CA LEU A 95 -6.48 -4.83 8.63
C LEU A 95 -5.00 -4.92 9.02
N ALA A 96 -4.26 -3.81 8.99
CA ALA A 96 -2.88 -3.75 9.45
C ALA A 96 -2.76 -3.96 10.98
N GLU A 97 -3.71 -3.46 11.77
CA GLU A 97 -3.79 -3.73 13.22
C GLU A 97 -4.03 -5.22 13.49
N ASN A 98 -4.99 -5.83 12.78
CA ASN A 98 -5.25 -7.26 12.89
C ASN A 98 -4.04 -8.10 12.44
N ASP A 99 -3.36 -7.69 11.36
CA ASP A 99 -2.12 -8.34 10.90
C ASP A 99 -0.97 -8.20 11.90
N GLN A 100 -0.88 -7.08 12.61
CA GLN A 100 0.13 -6.89 13.65
C GLN A 100 -0.08 -7.88 14.80
N ILE A 101 -1.32 -8.11 15.24
CA ILE A 101 -1.65 -9.12 16.26
C ILE A 101 -1.22 -10.50 15.77
N PHE A 102 -1.57 -10.85 14.53
CA PHE A 102 -1.20 -12.13 13.94
C PHE A 102 0.32 -12.29 13.76
N HIS A 103 1.01 -11.23 13.36
CA HIS A 103 2.45 -11.18 13.25
C HIS A 103 3.15 -11.44 14.59
N ASP A 104 2.65 -10.82 15.66
CA ASP A 104 3.24 -10.99 16.98
C ASP A 104 3.00 -12.40 17.53
N PHE A 105 1.84 -13.01 17.25
CA PHE A 105 1.64 -14.45 17.46
C PHE A 105 2.68 -15.28 16.71
N MET A 106 2.88 -15.02 15.41
CA MET A 106 3.81 -15.77 14.57
C MET A 106 5.27 -15.68 15.01
N LYS A 107 5.68 -14.64 15.75
CA LYS A 107 7.02 -14.55 16.34
C LYS A 107 7.23 -15.53 17.50
N THR A 108 6.17 -15.78 18.25
CA THR A 108 6.18 -16.71 19.40
C THR A 108 5.77 -18.13 19.02
N PHE A 109 5.30 -18.31 17.78
CA PHE A 109 4.81 -19.58 17.28
C PHE A 109 5.98 -20.53 16.98
N ASP A 110 6.04 -21.66 17.67
CA ASP A 110 6.92 -22.78 17.33
C ASP A 110 6.16 -23.79 16.44
N PRO A 111 6.49 -23.91 15.15
CA PRO A 111 5.83 -24.81 14.21
C PRO A 111 5.90 -26.29 14.62
N ASN A 112 6.96 -26.68 15.34
CA ASN A 112 7.18 -28.07 15.76
C ASN A 112 6.36 -28.42 17.00
N SER A 113 6.07 -27.45 17.87
CA SER A 113 5.25 -27.67 19.07
C SER A 113 3.75 -27.81 18.78
N ILE A 114 3.30 -27.27 17.64
CA ILE A 114 1.88 -27.08 17.33
C ILE A 114 1.41 -27.96 16.15
N SER A 115 2.27 -28.62 15.38
CA SER A 115 1.80 -29.58 14.37
C SER A 115 1.54 -30.97 15.00
N LYS A 116 0.30 -31.49 14.89
CA LYS A 116 0.01 -32.90 15.23
C LYS A 116 0.80 -33.85 14.30
N ASP A 117 0.85 -35.14 14.65
CA ASP A 117 1.23 -36.30 13.79
C ASP A 117 0.41 -36.43 12.48
N SER A 118 -0.36 -35.41 12.12
CA SER A 118 -1.17 -35.31 10.92
C SER A 118 -0.42 -34.52 9.85
N LYS A 119 -0.13 -35.17 8.72
CA LYS A 119 0.43 -34.54 7.51
C LYS A 119 -0.32 -33.25 7.10
N LEU A 120 -1.65 -33.25 7.22
CA LEU A 120 -2.49 -32.08 6.90
C LEU A 120 -2.25 -30.89 7.84
N ALA A 121 -1.93 -31.14 9.12
CA ALA A 121 -1.59 -30.07 10.06
C ALA A 121 -0.24 -29.44 9.71
N GLN A 122 0.74 -30.27 9.37
CA GLN A 122 2.08 -29.84 8.94
C GLN A 122 2.00 -28.98 7.67
N GLU A 123 1.33 -29.47 6.62
CA GLU A 123 1.15 -28.75 5.36
C GLU A 123 0.46 -27.39 5.56
N ALA A 124 -0.56 -27.32 6.42
CA ALA A 124 -1.27 -26.07 6.69
C ALA A 124 -0.38 -25.03 7.41
N VAL A 125 0.42 -25.49 8.38
CA VAL A 125 1.35 -24.62 9.12
C VAL A 125 2.49 -24.16 8.22
N GLU A 126 3.10 -25.05 7.44
CA GLU A 126 4.16 -24.71 6.49
C GLU A 126 3.68 -23.69 5.45
N PHE A 127 2.49 -23.90 4.88
CA PHE A 127 1.91 -22.96 3.93
C PHE A 127 1.64 -21.60 4.57
N MET A 128 1.10 -21.57 5.80
CA MET A 128 0.91 -20.32 6.56
C MET A 128 2.23 -19.57 6.75
N ILE A 129 3.31 -20.26 7.11
CA ILE A 129 4.66 -19.68 7.28
C ILE A 129 5.20 -19.13 5.95
N SER A 130 5.00 -19.87 4.86
CA SER A 130 5.38 -19.43 3.51
C SER A 130 4.66 -18.14 3.10
N GLU A 131 3.34 -18.09 3.28
CA GLU A 131 2.57 -16.88 2.97
C GLU A 131 2.90 -15.72 3.91
N ARG A 132 3.21 -16.00 5.19
CA ARG A 132 3.72 -14.97 6.12
C ARG A 132 5.02 -14.36 5.62
N ARG A 133 5.92 -15.16 5.04
CA ARG A 133 7.16 -14.66 4.42
C ARG A 133 6.86 -13.74 3.25
N ASN A 134 5.90 -14.11 2.39
CA ASN A 134 5.45 -13.27 1.28
C ASN A 134 4.87 -11.94 1.76
N LEU A 135 4.09 -11.95 2.85
CA LEU A 135 3.56 -10.73 3.49
C LEU A 135 4.67 -9.82 4.00
N ASN A 136 5.65 -10.39 4.70
CA ASN A 136 6.78 -9.64 5.25
C ASN A 136 7.61 -8.93 4.15
N PHE A 137 7.60 -9.44 2.91
CA PHE A 137 8.19 -8.76 1.76
C PHE A 137 7.23 -7.75 1.10
N SER A 138 5.96 -8.12 0.95
CA SER A 138 4.97 -7.33 0.21
C SER A 138 4.55 -6.05 0.95
N ILE A 139 4.48 -6.08 2.29
CA ILE A 139 4.08 -4.92 3.11
C ILE A 139 5.09 -3.76 2.96
N PRO A 140 6.41 -3.94 3.15
CA PRO A 140 7.38 -2.86 2.91
C PRO A 140 7.36 -2.35 1.48
N LEU A 141 7.23 -3.23 0.49
CA LEU A 141 7.17 -2.84 -0.93
C LEU A 141 5.96 -1.95 -1.22
N TYR A 142 4.77 -2.32 -0.74
CA TYR A 142 3.56 -1.50 -0.86
C TYR A 142 3.74 -0.14 -0.18
N ASN A 143 4.18 -0.14 1.08
CA ASN A 143 4.37 1.09 1.85
C ASN A 143 5.43 2.02 1.22
N SER A 144 6.49 1.45 0.63
CA SER A 144 7.49 2.21 -0.12
C SER A 144 6.87 2.89 -1.35
N ASN A 145 6.08 2.16 -2.15
CA ASN A 145 5.39 2.74 -3.30
C ASN A 145 4.37 3.82 -2.90
N VAL A 146 3.65 3.64 -1.78
CA VAL A 146 2.75 4.66 -1.22
C VAL A 146 3.56 5.90 -0.82
N SER A 147 4.73 5.72 -0.20
CA SER A 147 5.63 6.82 0.15
C SER A 147 6.10 7.61 -1.06
N ASP A 148 6.57 6.92 -2.10
CA ASP A 148 7.00 7.54 -3.36
C ASP A 148 5.86 8.34 -4.03
N TYR A 149 4.64 7.79 -4.00
CA TYR A 149 3.45 8.45 -4.52
C TYR A 149 3.11 9.70 -3.71
N GLU A 150 3.03 9.58 -2.38
CA GLU A 150 2.69 10.69 -1.49
C GLU A 150 3.72 11.81 -1.54
N TYR A 151 5.01 11.47 -1.54
CA TYR A 151 6.09 12.44 -1.69
C TYR A 151 5.93 13.23 -2.99
N PHE A 152 5.76 12.55 -4.13
CA PHE A 152 5.56 13.19 -5.41
C PHE A 152 4.29 14.06 -5.46
N ARG A 153 3.20 13.60 -4.84
CA ARG A 153 1.92 14.32 -4.74
C ARG A 153 2.02 15.60 -3.93
N ARG A 154 2.91 15.65 -2.94
CA ARG A 154 3.02 16.75 -1.97
C ARG A 154 3.99 17.86 -2.36
N LEU A 155 4.83 17.64 -3.39
CA LEU A 155 5.67 18.68 -4.00
C LEU A 155 4.82 19.91 -4.36
N LYS A 156 5.36 21.12 -4.18
CA LYS A 156 4.59 22.38 -4.22
C LYS A 156 3.72 22.51 -5.47
N VAL A 157 4.32 22.32 -6.65
CA VAL A 157 3.62 22.40 -7.94
C VAL A 157 2.68 21.21 -8.13
N ASN A 158 3.15 20.01 -7.82
CA ASN A 158 2.37 18.78 -8.00
C ASN A 158 1.12 18.74 -7.12
N ARG A 159 1.10 19.40 -5.96
CA ARG A 159 -0.08 19.48 -5.10
C ARG A 159 -1.26 20.15 -5.79
N VAL A 160 -0.99 21.16 -6.62
CA VAL A 160 -2.03 21.86 -7.42
C VAL A 160 -2.58 20.90 -8.46
N PHE A 161 -1.69 20.26 -9.23
CA PHE A 161 -2.07 19.26 -10.22
C PHE A 161 -2.78 18.05 -9.62
N ALA A 162 -2.38 17.63 -8.42
CA ALA A 162 -3.01 16.52 -7.73
C ALA A 162 -4.47 16.81 -7.42
N LYS A 163 -4.79 18.02 -6.93
CA LYS A 163 -6.17 18.44 -6.70
C LYS A 163 -6.95 18.58 -8.00
N MET A 164 -6.34 19.16 -9.03
CA MET A 164 -6.98 19.39 -10.33
C MET A 164 -7.37 18.09 -11.04
N PHE A 165 -6.52 17.06 -10.97
CA PHE A 165 -6.72 15.78 -11.67
C PHE A 165 -7.13 14.63 -10.75
N HIS A 166 -7.60 14.92 -9.53
CA HIS A 166 -8.06 13.92 -8.55
C HIS A 166 -7.01 12.81 -8.28
N PHE A 167 -5.77 13.23 -8.07
CA PHE A 167 -4.74 12.38 -7.49
C PHE A 167 -4.85 12.39 -5.97
N ASP A 168 -5.78 11.58 -5.45
CA ASP A 168 -6.06 11.45 -4.02
C ASP A 168 -4.97 10.71 -3.26
N ALA A 169 -4.90 11.00 -1.96
CA ALA A 169 -3.93 10.37 -1.08
C ALA A 169 -4.10 8.84 -1.03
N LYS A 170 -2.99 8.13 -0.83
CA LYS A 170 -3.00 6.67 -0.62
C LYS A 170 -2.69 6.34 0.84
N GLN A 171 -3.40 5.34 1.36
CA GLN A 171 -3.22 4.86 2.73
C GLN A 171 -2.03 3.91 2.80
N TYR A 172 -1.32 3.93 3.93
CA TYR A 172 -0.25 2.97 4.22
C TYR A 172 -0.85 1.72 4.86
N PHE A 173 -0.24 0.56 4.63
CA PHE A 173 -0.53 -0.66 5.39
C PHE A 173 0.28 -0.62 6.69
N MET A 174 -0.23 0.12 7.67
CA MET A 174 0.36 0.33 8.99
C MET A 174 -0.75 0.62 10.00
N THR A 175 -0.49 0.38 11.28
CA THR A 175 -1.41 0.79 12.35
C THR A 175 -1.53 2.32 12.41
N GLU A 176 -2.68 2.84 12.82
CA GLU A 176 -2.88 4.29 12.96
C GLU A 176 -1.85 4.91 13.91
N GLU A 177 -1.53 4.19 14.98
CA GLU A 177 -0.52 4.61 15.94
C GLU A 177 0.88 4.75 15.31
N LYS A 178 1.28 3.78 14.47
CA LYS A 178 2.56 3.83 13.75
C LYS A 178 2.57 4.99 12.75
N ILE A 179 1.49 5.21 12.02
CA ILE A 179 1.35 6.34 11.10
C ILE A 179 1.52 7.67 11.84
N LYS A 180 0.86 7.81 13.00
CA LYS A 180 0.94 9.01 13.84
C LYS A 180 2.38 9.29 14.28
N ARG A 181 3.06 8.29 14.86
CA ARG A 181 4.46 8.42 15.31
C ARG A 181 5.40 8.82 14.16
N LEU A 182 5.26 8.19 12.99
CA LEU A 182 6.12 8.49 11.84
C LEU A 182 5.89 9.91 11.27
N LYS A 183 4.65 10.42 11.33
CA LYS A 183 4.34 11.82 10.95
C LYS A 183 4.92 12.83 11.94
N GLU A 184 4.90 12.51 13.23
CA GLU A 184 5.51 13.32 14.29
C GLU A 184 7.03 13.45 14.06
N ASN A 185 7.69 12.33 13.76
CA ASN A 185 9.12 12.24 13.45
C ASN A 185 9.51 12.81 12.07
N LYS A 186 8.54 13.25 11.26
CA LYS A 186 8.74 13.71 9.86
C LYS A 186 9.32 12.64 8.93
N GLU A 187 9.22 11.36 9.30
CA GLU A 187 9.59 10.21 8.48
C GLU A 187 8.51 9.88 7.46
N LEU A 188 7.25 10.20 7.79
CA LEU A 188 6.16 10.24 6.83
C LEU A 188 5.75 11.68 6.55
N PRO A 189 5.28 11.97 5.32
CA PRO A 189 4.75 13.28 5.00
C PRO A 189 3.53 13.61 5.90
N ARG A 190 3.54 14.78 6.56
CA ARG A 190 2.45 15.28 7.42
C ARG A 190 1.16 15.54 6.65
#